data_AF-A0A6I5QMJ3-F1
#
_entry.id   AF-A0A6I5QMJ3-F1
#
_cell.length_a   1.000
_cell.length_b   1.000
_cell.length_c   1.000
_cell.angle_alpha   90.00
_cell.angle_beta   90.00
_cell.angle_gamma   90.00
#
_symmetry.space_group_name_H-M   'P 1'
#
loop_
_entity.id
_entity.type
_entity.pdbx_description
1 polymer ?
#
loop_
_entity_poly.entity_id
_entity_poly.type
_entity_poly.pdbx_seq_one_letter_code
_entity_poly.pdbx_strand_id
1 'polypeptide(L)'
;MADHCCQHKETALVKLKQRQARVLWIVLAINLVMFVVEFGAGVRAASLSLTGDSLDMLGDALVYGTSLYVIHRSAKAQAGAALLKGVIMFGFAIAVFARAVYQFVTGAAPTAEIMGFIGLLALVANLICLLLLTRHRQDNLNMSSVWLCSRNDIIANTSVLAAAGLVLLTHSPIPDLLVGLLLTVVFARSAGTVLAQSWRAIA
;
A
#
# COMPACT_ATOMS: atom_id res chain seq x y z
N MET A 1 -13.50 -1.32 -4.90
CA MET A 1 -12.59 -0.88 -5.98
C MET A 1 -11.16 -1.38 -5.78
N ALA A 2 -10.60 -1.38 -4.57
CA ALA A 2 -9.24 -1.89 -4.29
C ALA A 2 -9.07 -3.42 -4.50
N ASP A 3 -10.06 -4.23 -4.14
CA ASP A 3 -9.99 -5.71 -4.21
C ASP A 3 -9.71 -6.23 -5.63
N HIS A 4 -10.31 -5.60 -6.64
CA HIS A 4 -10.05 -5.91 -8.04
C HIS A 4 -8.65 -5.46 -8.48
N CYS A 5 -8.07 -4.45 -7.84
CA CYS A 5 -6.82 -3.80 -8.25
C CYS A 5 -5.61 -4.71 -7.99
N CYS A 6 -5.43 -5.20 -6.75
CA CYS A 6 -4.24 -5.97 -6.36
C CYS A 6 -4.09 -7.28 -7.15
N GLN A 7 -5.20 -7.96 -7.44
CA GLN A 7 -5.19 -9.24 -8.13
C GLN A 7 -4.92 -9.11 -9.64
N HIS A 8 -5.49 -8.06 -10.27
CA HIS A 8 -5.21 -7.75 -11.68
C HIS A 8 -3.79 -7.20 -11.86
N LYS A 9 -3.28 -6.43 -10.88
CA LYS A 9 -1.90 -5.95 -10.81
C LYS A 9 -0.92 -7.13 -10.77
N GLU A 10 -1.12 -8.10 -9.89
CA GLU A 10 -0.28 -9.32 -9.78
C GLU A 10 -0.17 -10.07 -11.12
N THR A 11 -1.29 -10.27 -11.81
CA THR A 11 -1.32 -10.98 -13.11
C THR A 11 -0.55 -10.22 -14.20
N ALA A 12 -0.66 -8.90 -14.24
CA ALA A 12 0.09 -8.06 -15.19
C ALA A 12 1.60 -8.07 -14.88
N LEU A 13 1.97 -8.05 -13.61
CA LEU A 13 3.37 -8.05 -13.15
C LEU A 13 4.09 -9.37 -13.43
N VAL A 14 3.37 -10.49 -13.36
CA VAL A 14 3.91 -11.81 -13.73
C VAL A 14 4.40 -11.82 -15.18
N LYS A 15 3.66 -11.21 -16.11
CA LYS A 15 4.06 -11.08 -17.52
C LYS A 15 5.27 -10.15 -17.69
N LEU A 16 5.31 -9.04 -16.96
CA LEU A 16 6.44 -8.11 -16.95
C LEU A 16 7.74 -8.76 -16.47
N LYS A 17 7.70 -9.60 -15.44
CA LYS A 17 8.90 -10.24 -14.88
C LYS A 17 9.69 -11.02 -15.93
N GLN A 18 9.01 -11.74 -16.83
CA GLN A 18 9.65 -12.57 -17.86
C GLN A 18 10.58 -11.77 -18.77
N ARG A 19 10.31 -10.47 -18.94
CA ARG A 19 11.15 -9.57 -19.72
C ARG A 19 12.03 -8.67 -18.84
N GLN A 20 11.55 -8.28 -17.66
CA GLN A 20 12.12 -7.20 -16.86
C GLN A 20 12.04 -7.39 -15.34
N ALA A 21 12.58 -8.51 -14.85
CA ALA A 21 12.68 -8.78 -13.40
C ALA A 21 13.40 -7.67 -12.61
N ARG A 22 14.35 -6.94 -13.24
CA ARG A 22 15.08 -5.84 -12.58
C ARG A 22 14.16 -4.70 -12.16
N VAL A 23 13.18 -4.32 -12.98
CA VAL A 23 12.22 -3.25 -12.63
C VAL A 23 11.36 -3.66 -11.43
N LEU A 24 10.89 -4.91 -11.41
CA LEU A 24 10.11 -5.46 -10.28
C LEU A 24 10.90 -5.44 -8.97
N TRP A 25 12.19 -5.79 -9.00
CA TRP A 25 13.05 -5.69 -7.83
C TRP A 25 13.24 -4.24 -7.34
N ILE A 26 13.36 -3.29 -8.27
CA ILE A 26 13.49 -1.87 -7.92
C ILE A 26 12.21 -1.35 -7.24
N VAL A 27 11.04 -1.56 -7.85
CA VAL A 27 9.76 -1.10 -7.27
C VAL A 27 9.44 -1.82 -5.96
N LEU A 28 9.80 -3.10 -5.83
CA LEU A 28 9.72 -3.84 -4.57
C LEU A 28 10.56 -3.16 -3.48
N ALA A 29 11.82 -2.85 -3.78
CA ALA A 29 12.72 -2.21 -2.82
C ALA A 29 12.23 -0.83 -2.40
N ILE A 30 11.76 -0.02 -3.36
CA ILE A 30 11.19 1.31 -3.07
C ILE A 30 10.00 1.19 -2.12
N ASN A 31 9.01 0.35 -2.45
CA ASN A 31 7.81 0.17 -1.62
C ASN A 31 8.15 -0.36 -0.22
N LEU A 32 9.06 -1.33 -0.12
CA LEU A 32 9.45 -1.88 1.17
C LEU A 32 10.17 -0.84 2.06
N VAL A 33 11.06 -0.05 1.48
CA VAL A 33 11.76 1.03 2.20
C VAL A 33 10.76 2.09 2.63
N MET A 34 9.87 2.52 1.73
CA MET A 34 8.84 3.51 2.03
C MET A 34 7.89 3.03 3.13
N PHE A 35 7.44 1.78 3.10
CA PHE A 35 6.65 1.19 4.17
C PHE A 35 7.32 1.37 5.54
N VAL A 36 8.61 1.02 5.67
CA VAL A 36 9.33 1.14 6.94
C VAL A 36 9.45 2.61 7.37
N VAL A 37 9.77 3.50 6.43
CA VAL A 37 9.91 4.93 6.68
C VAL A 37 8.59 5.56 7.10
N GLU A 38 7.51 5.32 6.36
CA GLU A 38 6.18 5.88 6.63
C GLU A 38 5.54 5.30 7.88
N PHE A 39 5.64 3.98 8.07
CA PHE A 39 5.11 3.34 9.27
C PHE A 39 5.84 3.85 10.52
N GLY A 40 7.17 3.89 10.48
CA GLY A 40 7.99 4.39 11.58
C GLY A 40 7.77 5.89 11.84
N ALA A 41 7.73 6.70 10.79
CA ALA A 41 7.46 8.13 10.90
C ALA A 41 6.04 8.41 11.39
N GLY A 42 5.04 7.67 10.92
CA GLY A 42 3.65 7.81 11.34
C GLY A 42 3.38 7.30 12.75
N VAL A 43 4.15 6.31 13.25
CA VAL A 43 4.20 6.02 14.69
C VAL A 43 4.75 7.21 15.47
N ARG A 44 5.92 7.71 15.06
CA ARG A 44 6.62 8.79 15.77
C ARG A 44 5.88 10.13 15.74
N ALA A 45 5.21 10.42 14.62
CA ALA A 45 4.43 11.64 14.41
C ALA A 45 3.01 11.52 14.93
N ALA A 46 2.60 10.36 15.48
CA ALA A 46 1.22 10.05 15.81
C ALA A 46 0.27 10.42 14.66
N SER A 47 0.56 9.94 13.44
CA SER A 47 -0.29 10.17 12.26
C SER A 47 -0.88 8.86 11.79
N LEU A 48 -2.20 8.77 11.84
CA LEU A 48 -2.94 7.62 11.36
C LEU A 48 -2.91 7.54 9.84
N SER A 49 -3.00 8.68 9.15
CA SER A 49 -2.99 8.71 7.68
C SER A 49 -1.66 8.23 7.08
N LEU A 50 -0.51 8.66 7.61
CA LEU A 50 0.80 8.11 7.25
C LEU A 50 0.88 6.61 7.46
N THR A 51 0.31 6.12 8.57
CA THR A 51 0.38 4.69 8.88
C THR A 51 -0.56 3.87 8.01
N GLY A 52 -1.71 4.42 7.64
CA GLY A 52 -2.61 3.83 6.67
C GLY A 52 -1.99 3.77 5.27
N ASP A 53 -1.38 4.86 4.81
CA ASP A 53 -0.69 4.96 3.51
C ASP A 53 0.49 3.97 3.41
N SER A 54 1.24 3.80 4.51
CA SER A 54 2.29 2.79 4.58
C SER A 54 1.78 1.36 4.33
N LEU A 55 0.52 1.06 4.68
CA LEU A 55 -0.05 -0.27 4.42
C LEU A 55 -0.20 -0.52 2.92
N ASP A 56 -0.55 0.49 2.13
CA ASP A 56 -0.64 0.35 0.68
C ASP A 56 0.73 0.01 0.08
N MET A 57 1.81 0.68 0.54
CA MET A 57 3.19 0.33 0.17
C MET A 57 3.57 -1.10 0.56
N LEU A 58 3.13 -1.58 1.73
CA LEU A 58 3.33 -2.96 2.14
C LEU A 58 2.57 -3.94 1.22
N GLY A 59 1.31 -3.64 0.90
CA GLY A 59 0.50 -4.45 -0.01
C GLY A 59 1.16 -4.58 -1.38
N ASP A 60 1.67 -3.48 -1.91
CA ASP A 60 2.41 -3.41 -3.16
C ASP A 60 3.71 -4.23 -3.10
N ALA A 61 4.52 -4.04 -2.06
CA ALA A 61 5.74 -4.81 -1.84
C ALA A 61 5.43 -6.33 -1.80
N LEU A 62 4.38 -6.74 -1.11
CA LEU A 62 3.97 -8.13 -1.07
C LEU A 62 3.51 -8.64 -2.44
N VAL A 63 2.78 -7.83 -3.23
CA VAL A 63 2.38 -8.20 -4.60
C VAL A 63 3.59 -8.35 -5.53
N TYR A 64 4.56 -7.43 -5.48
CA TYR A 64 5.79 -7.56 -6.26
C TYR A 64 6.61 -8.79 -5.82
N GLY A 65 6.72 -9.01 -4.51
CA GLY A 65 7.42 -10.15 -3.92
C GLY A 65 6.80 -11.50 -4.31
N THR A 66 5.48 -11.65 -4.20
CA THR A 66 4.78 -12.88 -4.62
C THR A 66 4.90 -13.08 -6.13
N SER A 67 4.77 -12.02 -6.93
CA SER A 67 5.00 -12.09 -8.39
C SER A 67 6.41 -12.56 -8.73
N LEU A 68 7.42 -12.14 -7.97
CA LEU A 68 8.80 -12.60 -8.13
C LEU A 68 9.00 -14.05 -7.66
N TYR A 69 8.33 -14.50 -6.61
CA TYR A 69 8.59 -15.81 -6.01
C TYR A 69 7.85 -16.98 -6.70
N VAL A 70 6.61 -16.79 -7.14
CA VAL A 70 5.67 -17.90 -7.33
C VAL A 70 5.52 -18.39 -8.79
N ILE A 71 6.08 -17.68 -9.77
CA ILE A 71 5.84 -17.96 -11.21
C ILE A 71 6.15 -19.38 -11.69
N HIS A 72 7.15 -20.05 -11.12
CA HIS A 72 7.52 -21.43 -11.49
C HIS A 72 7.05 -22.47 -10.48
N ARG A 73 6.12 -22.10 -9.58
CA ARG A 73 5.62 -22.97 -8.52
C ARG A 73 4.20 -23.45 -8.84
N SER A 74 3.83 -24.59 -8.24
CA SER A 74 2.50 -25.19 -8.42
C SER A 74 1.38 -24.28 -7.93
N ALA A 75 0.16 -24.49 -8.45
CA ALA A 75 -1.05 -23.75 -8.02
C ALA A 75 -1.21 -23.70 -6.49
N LYS A 76 -0.91 -24.80 -5.79
CA LYS A 76 -0.93 -24.88 -4.32
C LYS A 76 0.07 -23.93 -3.66
N ALA A 77 1.29 -23.83 -4.20
CA ALA A 77 2.28 -22.89 -3.68
C ALA A 77 1.91 -21.43 -3.96
N GLN A 78 1.19 -21.15 -5.06
CA GLN A 78 0.64 -19.82 -5.35
C GLN A 78 -0.43 -19.42 -4.34
N ALA A 79 -1.37 -20.32 -4.09
CA ALA A 79 -2.41 -20.10 -3.10
C ALA A 79 -1.81 -19.92 -1.69
N GLY A 80 -0.82 -20.72 -1.30
CA GLY A 80 -0.12 -20.58 -0.02
C GLY A 80 0.60 -19.23 0.16
N ALA A 81 1.28 -18.75 -0.88
CA ALA A 81 1.93 -17.43 -0.86
C ALA A 81 0.90 -16.29 -0.77
N ALA A 82 -0.22 -16.40 -1.49
CA ALA A 82 -1.31 -15.44 -1.42
C ALA A 82 -2.00 -15.44 -0.04
N LEU A 83 -2.13 -16.61 0.59
CA LEU A 83 -2.64 -16.73 1.96
C LEU A 83 -1.71 -16.03 2.96
N LEU A 84 -0.40 -16.30 2.90
CA LEU A 84 0.59 -15.65 3.77
C LEU A 84 0.54 -14.13 3.62
N LYS A 85 0.50 -13.62 2.38
CA LYS A 85 0.32 -12.20 2.08
C LYS A 85 -0.95 -11.65 2.75
N GLY A 86 -2.09 -12.32 2.56
CA GLY A 86 -3.37 -11.92 3.15
C GLY A 86 -3.31 -11.84 4.67
N VAL A 87 -2.67 -12.82 5.33
CA VAL A 87 -2.49 -12.83 6.80
C VAL A 87 -1.66 -11.64 7.27
N ILE A 88 -0.53 -11.37 6.59
CA ILE A 88 0.34 -10.23 6.93
C ILE A 88 -0.43 -8.92 6.80
N MET A 89 -1.08 -8.69 5.65
CA MET A 89 -1.85 -7.48 5.40
C MET A 89 -2.96 -7.30 6.44
N PHE A 90 -3.71 -8.35 6.75
CA PHE A 90 -4.80 -8.28 7.72
C PHE A 90 -4.30 -8.01 9.15
N GLY A 91 -3.18 -8.60 9.55
CA GLY A 91 -2.55 -8.33 10.84
C GLY A 91 -2.14 -6.87 11.01
N PHE A 92 -1.53 -6.27 9.99
CA PHE A 92 -1.18 -4.85 10.01
C PHE A 92 -2.42 -3.94 10.01
N ALA A 93 -3.47 -4.30 9.26
CA ALA A 93 -4.73 -3.55 9.27
C ALA A 93 -5.35 -3.51 10.68
N ILE A 94 -5.34 -4.63 11.41
CA ILE A 94 -5.79 -4.68 12.82
C ILE A 94 -4.92 -3.78 13.69
N ALA A 95 -3.60 -3.82 13.54
CA ALA A 95 -2.68 -3.01 14.32
C ALA A 95 -2.92 -1.50 14.12
N VAL A 96 -3.13 -1.06 12.87
CA VAL A 96 -3.44 0.35 12.56
C VAL A 96 -4.84 0.73 13.08
N PHE A 97 -5.83 -0.17 13.00
CA PHE A 97 -7.16 0.08 13.56
C PHE A 97 -7.12 0.25 15.09
N ALA A 98 -6.36 -0.59 15.80
CA ALA A 98 -6.16 -0.45 17.24
C ALA A 98 -5.50 0.90 17.60
N ARG A 99 -4.56 1.36 16.76
CA ARG A 99 -3.95 2.68 16.90
C ARG A 99 -4.94 3.81 16.64
N ALA A 100 -5.82 3.68 15.66
CA ALA A 100 -6.89 4.65 15.40
C ALA A 100 -7.78 4.84 16.64
N VAL A 101 -8.18 3.73 17.28
CA VAL A 101 -8.96 3.77 18.52
C VAL A 101 -8.18 4.45 19.65
N TYR A 102 -6.92 4.06 19.85
CA TYR A 102 -6.05 4.67 20.87
C TYR A 102 -5.90 6.17 20.66
N GLN A 103 -5.67 6.60 19.43
CA GLN A 103 -5.49 8.00 19.08
C GLN A 103 -6.78 8.82 19.22
N PHE A 104 -7.92 8.22 18.87
CA PHE A 104 -9.22 8.84 19.08
C PHE A 104 -9.50 9.09 20.57
N VAL A 105 -9.16 8.14 21.43
CA VAL A 105 -9.36 8.26 22.89
C VAL A 105 -8.37 9.26 23.53
N THR A 106 -7.11 9.26 23.09
CA THR A 106 -6.07 10.14 23.66
C THR A 106 -6.08 11.56 23.12
N GLY A 107 -6.71 11.79 21.96
CA GLY A 107 -6.73 13.10 21.31
C GLY A 107 -5.35 13.58 20.82
N ALA A 108 -4.37 12.67 20.69
CA ALA A 108 -3.01 13.02 20.31
C ALA A 108 -2.98 13.62 18.90
N ALA A 109 -2.57 14.89 18.79
CA ALA A 109 -2.45 15.59 17.52
C ALA A 109 -1.18 15.17 16.77
N PRO A 110 -1.26 14.91 15.44
CA PRO A 110 -0.10 14.55 14.67
C PRO A 110 0.88 15.71 14.50
N THR A 111 2.17 15.38 14.38
CA THR A 111 3.19 16.38 14.00
C THR A 111 3.10 16.65 12.50
N ALA A 112 2.38 17.73 12.12
CA ALA A 112 2.10 18.08 10.73
C ALA A 112 3.36 18.23 9.86
N GLU A 113 4.49 18.66 10.43
CA GLU A 113 5.77 18.79 9.71
C GLU A 113 6.32 17.43 9.24
N ILE A 114 6.35 16.44 10.14
CA ILE A 114 6.80 15.08 9.82
C ILE A 114 5.81 14.46 8.82
N MET A 115 4.51 14.67 9.05
CA MET A 115 3.44 14.18 8.19
C MET A 115 3.55 14.71 6.76
N GLY A 116 3.72 16.02 6.60
CA GLY A 116 3.87 16.66 5.29
C GLY A 116 5.16 16.25 4.58
N PHE A 117 6.29 16.23 5.28
CA PHE A 117 7.57 15.86 4.67
C PHE A 117 7.58 14.41 4.19
N ILE A 118 7.12 13.49 5.02
CA ILE A 118 7.11 12.06 4.67
C ILE A 118 6.05 11.75 3.62
N GLY A 119 4.86 12.36 3.72
CA GLY A 119 3.82 12.22 2.68
C GLY A 119 4.28 12.73 1.31
N LEU A 120 5.10 13.79 1.27
CA LEU A 120 5.68 14.28 0.01
C LEU A 120 6.71 13.29 -0.54
N LEU A 121 7.54 12.70 0.33
CA LEU A 121 8.50 11.68 -0.05
C LEU A 121 7.80 10.44 -0.62
N ALA A 122 6.69 10.01 0.01
CA ALA A 122 5.87 8.90 -0.46
C ALA A 122 5.24 9.17 -1.83
N LEU A 123 4.70 10.38 -2.04
CA LEU A 123 4.19 10.80 -3.34
C LEU A 123 5.28 10.74 -4.43
N VAL A 124 6.49 11.24 -4.14
CA VAL A 124 7.62 11.18 -5.08
C VAL A 124 8.01 9.72 -5.38
N ALA A 125 8.07 8.87 -4.35
CA ALA A 125 8.38 7.45 -4.52
C ALA A 125 7.35 6.73 -5.41
N ASN A 126 6.05 6.98 -5.19
CA ASN A 126 4.98 6.40 -6.01
C ASN A 126 4.98 6.92 -7.44
N LEU A 127 5.30 8.20 -7.66
CA LEU A 127 5.51 8.75 -9.00
C LEU A 127 6.70 8.09 -9.72
N ILE A 128 7.81 7.84 -9.01
CA ILE A 128 8.97 7.13 -9.57
C ILE A 128 8.58 5.70 -9.95
N CYS A 129 7.89 4.97 -9.07
CA CYS A 129 7.37 3.63 -9.36
C CYS A 129 6.47 3.63 -10.60
N LEU A 130 5.56 4.60 -10.70
CA LEU A 130 4.67 4.74 -11.85
C LEU A 130 5.43 5.01 -13.15
N LEU A 131 6.42 5.91 -13.12
CA LEU A 131 7.26 6.21 -14.29
C LEU A 131 8.07 4.99 -14.74
N LEU A 132 8.65 4.25 -13.80
CA LEU A 132 9.39 3.02 -14.09
C LEU A 132 8.50 1.94 -14.72
N LEU A 133 7.28 1.77 -14.22
CA LEU A 133 6.33 0.80 -14.76
C LEU A 133 5.74 1.25 -16.11
N THR A 134 5.56 2.55 -16.33
CA THR A 134 4.98 3.08 -17.59
C THR A 134 5.95 3.23 -18.73
N ARG A 135 7.24 3.44 -18.47
CA ARG A 135 8.27 3.45 -19.51
C ARG A 135 8.33 2.13 -20.29
N HIS A 136 7.81 1.06 -19.71
CA HIS A 136 7.76 -0.29 -20.29
C HIS A 136 6.37 -0.68 -20.81
N ARG A 137 5.50 0.31 -21.04
CA ARG A 137 4.10 0.10 -21.50
C ARG A 137 3.99 -0.40 -22.95
N GLN A 138 5.01 -0.22 -23.77
CA GLN A 138 5.00 -0.61 -25.20
C GLN A 138 5.14 -2.12 -25.43
N ASP A 139 5.45 -2.92 -24.40
CA ASP A 139 5.64 -4.38 -24.49
C ASP A 139 4.34 -5.21 -24.53
N ASN A 140 3.17 -4.55 -24.53
CA ASN A 140 1.82 -5.11 -24.71
C ASN A 140 1.26 -5.96 -23.53
N LEU A 141 -0.06 -5.81 -23.31
CA LEU A 141 -0.98 -6.53 -22.40
C LEU A 141 -1.18 -5.96 -20.97
N ASN A 142 -2.35 -5.31 -20.78
CA ASN A 142 -3.02 -4.99 -19.51
C ASN A 142 -2.28 -4.12 -18.47
N MET A 143 -1.44 -3.17 -18.92
CA MET A 143 -0.85 -2.12 -18.06
C MET A 143 -1.88 -1.11 -17.51
N SER A 144 -3.11 -1.12 -18.00
CA SER A 144 -4.21 -0.28 -17.49
C SER A 144 -4.47 -0.53 -16.01
N SER A 145 -4.38 -1.79 -15.56
CA SER A 145 -4.59 -2.12 -14.15
C SER A 145 -3.48 -1.57 -13.26
N VAL A 146 -2.21 -1.70 -13.67
CA VAL A 146 -1.06 -1.17 -12.92
C VAL A 146 -1.16 0.36 -12.81
N TRP A 147 -1.47 1.04 -13.92
CA TRP A 147 -1.69 2.48 -13.95
C TRP A 147 -2.86 2.92 -13.06
N LEU A 148 -3.98 2.20 -13.08
CA LEU A 148 -5.14 2.51 -12.25
C LEU A 148 -4.81 2.38 -10.76
N CYS A 149 -4.08 1.34 -10.36
CA CYS A 149 -3.66 1.17 -8.97
C CYS A 149 -2.68 2.26 -8.54
N SER A 150 -1.63 2.52 -9.32
CA SER A 150 -0.69 3.60 -9.00
C SER A 150 -1.31 4.98 -8.98
N ARG A 151 -2.37 5.22 -9.77
CA ARG A 151 -3.15 6.45 -9.67
C ARG A 151 -3.90 6.54 -8.34
N ASN A 152 -4.42 5.43 -7.82
CA ASN A 152 -5.06 5.41 -6.52
C ASN A 152 -4.03 5.68 -5.40
N ASP A 153 -2.82 5.13 -5.52
CA ASP A 153 -1.73 5.39 -4.56
C ASP A 153 -1.39 6.89 -4.52
N ILE A 154 -1.30 7.55 -5.68
CA ILE A 154 -1.11 9.01 -5.77
C ILE A 154 -2.26 9.78 -5.10
N ILE A 155 -3.51 9.34 -5.30
CA ILE A 155 -4.68 9.96 -4.65
C ILE A 155 -4.59 9.79 -3.12
N ALA A 156 -4.17 8.62 -2.64
CA ALA A 156 -3.95 8.35 -1.23
C ALA A 156 -2.87 9.27 -0.66
N ASN A 157 -1.67 9.34 -1.24
CA ASN A 157 -0.60 10.23 -0.77
C ASN A 157 -1.04 11.70 -0.80
N THR A 158 -1.79 12.12 -1.83
CA THR A 158 -2.31 13.49 -1.93
C THR A 158 -3.32 13.78 -0.81
N SER A 159 -4.13 12.80 -0.44
CA SER A 159 -5.06 12.94 0.70
C SER A 159 -4.33 13.06 2.04
N VAL A 160 -3.19 12.37 2.20
CA VAL A 160 -2.31 12.51 3.38
C VAL A 160 -1.71 13.91 3.43
N LEU A 161 -1.19 14.43 2.31
CA LEU A 161 -0.67 15.80 2.23
C LEU A 161 -1.75 16.85 2.52
N ALA A 162 -2.96 16.66 2.00
CA ALA A 162 -4.09 17.53 2.29
C ALA A 162 -4.46 17.49 3.78
N ALA A 163 -4.49 16.30 4.39
CA ALA A 163 -4.70 16.16 5.83
C ALA A 163 -3.58 16.85 6.63
N ALA A 164 -2.32 16.75 6.20
CA ALA A 164 -1.20 17.41 6.89
C ALA A 164 -1.36 18.93 6.89
N GLY A 165 -1.75 19.50 5.75
CA GLY A 165 -2.08 20.93 5.64
C GLY A 165 -3.26 21.32 6.53
N LEU A 166 -4.32 20.51 6.57
CA LEU A 166 -5.48 20.77 7.43
C LEU A 166 -5.14 20.66 8.91
N VAL A 167 -4.32 19.68 9.33
CA VAL A 167 -3.83 19.56 10.71
C VAL A 167 -3.00 20.78 11.07
N LEU A 168 -2.13 21.25 10.17
CA LEU A 168 -1.31 22.45 10.40
C LEU A 168 -2.17 23.71 10.60
N LEU A 169 -3.28 23.84 9.85
CA LEU A 169 -4.17 25.00 9.91
C LEU A 169 -5.16 24.93 11.09
N THR A 170 -5.66 23.74 11.42
CA THR A 170 -6.73 23.56 12.42
C THR A 170 -6.21 23.16 13.80
N HIS A 171 -4.95 22.74 13.90
CA HIS A 171 -4.35 22.12 15.09
C HIS A 171 -5.17 20.95 15.65
N SER A 172 -5.99 20.31 14.82
CA SER A 172 -6.90 19.23 15.20
C SER A 172 -6.40 17.88 14.66
N PRO A 173 -6.55 16.77 15.42
CA PRO A 173 -6.25 15.42 14.92
C PRO A 173 -7.29 14.89 13.92
N ILE A 174 -8.45 15.53 13.82
CA ILE A 174 -9.61 15.01 13.06
C ILE A 174 -9.29 14.78 11.57
N PRO A 175 -8.63 15.71 10.83
CA PRO A 175 -8.35 15.50 9.42
C PRO A 175 -7.49 14.25 9.15
N ASP A 176 -6.45 14.04 9.97
CA ASP A 176 -5.57 12.88 9.89
C ASP A 176 -6.31 11.58 10.24
N LEU A 177 -7.14 11.59 11.29
CA LEU A 177 -7.90 10.43 11.72
C LEU A 177 -8.89 9.97 10.62
N LEU A 178 -9.59 10.91 9.98
CA LEU A 178 -10.55 10.61 8.92
C LEU A 178 -9.86 9.99 7.70
N VAL A 179 -8.77 10.58 7.23
CA VAL A 179 -8.01 10.04 6.09
C VAL A 179 -7.38 8.70 6.44
N GLY A 180 -6.76 8.58 7.61
CA GLY A 180 -6.13 7.33 8.04
C GLY A 180 -7.11 6.18 8.23
N LEU A 181 -8.29 6.44 8.80
CA LEU A 181 -9.36 5.44 8.87
C LEU A 181 -9.84 5.02 7.49
N LEU A 182 -10.02 5.97 6.57
CA LEU A 182 -10.44 5.67 5.20
C LEU A 182 -9.43 4.74 4.50
N LEU A 183 -8.14 5.10 4.51
CA LEU A 183 -7.08 4.29 3.90
C LEU A 183 -7.00 2.90 4.54
N THR A 184 -7.02 2.84 5.87
CA THR A 184 -6.96 1.57 6.62
C THR A 184 -8.15 0.67 6.30
N VAL A 185 -9.37 1.21 6.19
CA VAL A 185 -10.57 0.43 5.84
C VAL A 185 -10.50 -0.08 4.40
N VAL A 186 -10.03 0.73 3.46
CA VAL A 186 -9.83 0.32 2.07
C VAL A 186 -8.82 -0.83 1.99
N PHE A 187 -7.69 -0.69 2.69
CA PHE A 187 -6.66 -1.72 2.76
C PHE A 187 -7.17 -3.01 3.43
N ALA A 188 -7.86 -2.89 4.56
CA ALA A 188 -8.42 -4.02 5.30
C ALA A 188 -9.41 -4.85 4.47
N ARG A 189 -10.24 -4.19 3.65
CA ARG A 189 -11.15 -4.87 2.71
C ARG A 189 -10.37 -5.67 1.66
N SER A 190 -9.33 -5.07 1.08
CA SER A 190 -8.46 -5.77 0.13
C SER A 190 -7.79 -6.98 0.78
N ALA A 191 -7.25 -6.81 1.99
CA ALA A 191 -6.62 -7.89 2.76
C ALA A 191 -7.61 -9.04 3.04
N GLY A 192 -8.83 -8.71 3.49
CA GLY A 192 -9.88 -9.69 3.76
C GLY A 192 -10.29 -10.47 2.51
N THR A 193 -10.41 -9.81 1.36
CA THR A 193 -10.72 -10.46 0.09
C THR A 193 -9.60 -11.41 -0.36
N VAL A 194 -8.34 -10.96 -0.29
CA VAL A 194 -7.17 -11.80 -0.61
C VAL A 194 -7.12 -13.03 0.30
N LEU A 195 -7.34 -12.85 1.60
CA LEU A 195 -7.34 -13.94 2.57
C LEU A 195 -8.45 -14.96 2.29
N ALA A 196 -9.69 -14.48 2.10
CA ALA A 196 -10.85 -15.33 1.85
C ALA A 196 -10.74 -16.12 0.54
N GLN A 197 -10.25 -15.49 -0.54
CA GLN A 197 -10.04 -16.17 -1.81
C GLN A 197 -8.92 -17.22 -1.72
N SER A 198 -7.80 -16.87 -1.08
CA SER A 198 -6.67 -17.78 -0.94
C SER A 198 -7.02 -19.00 -0.08
N TRP A 199 -7.82 -18.80 0.98
CA TRP A 199 -8.33 -19.90 1.80
C TRP A 199 -9.16 -20.89 1.00
N ARG A 200 -10.12 -20.41 0.19
CA ARG A 200 -10.95 -21.26 -0.68
C ARG A 200 -10.15 -22.02 -1.75
N ALA A 201 -8.98 -21.53 -2.14
CA ALA A 201 -8.14 -22.18 -3.14
C ALA A 201 -7.25 -23.29 -2.55
N ILE A 202 -7.10 -23.34 -1.22
CA ILE A 202 -6.28 -24.33 -0.50
C ILE A 202 -7.15 -25.39 0.18
N ALA A 203 -8.32 -24.99 0.70
CA ALA A 203 -9.32 -25.86 1.31
C ALA A 203 -10.00 -26.78 0.28
#